data_AF-A0A1W9IUG5-F1
#
_entry.id   AF-A0A1W9IUG5-F1
#
_cell.length_a   1.000
_cell.length_b   1.000
_cell.length_c   1.000
_cell.angle_alpha   90.00
_cell.angle_beta   90.00
_cell.angle_gamma   90.00
#
_symmetry.space_group_name_H-M   'P 1'
#
loop_
_entity.id
_entity.type
_entity.pdbx_description
1 polymer ?
#
loop_
_entity_poly.entity_id
_entity_poly.type
_entity_poly.pdbx_seq_one_letter_code
_entity_poly.pdbx_strand_id
1 'polypeptide(L)'
;MATSSQQSTIQKTNPLRQTLTDVRHGLLGLHKALIVAEQLTFERIYGRVDSTGQLLQLVMNDPWFTWLHPLSNVVVRIDEMLDEECNLTLEDVAQILTEVRGMIRPSELGDGFERSYYEALQRAPDVVMAHSEMKKLLTLPAA
;
A
#
# COMPACT_ATOMS: atom_id res chain seq x y z
N MET A 1 -41.86 16.83 -16.38
CA MET A 1 -40.84 16.04 -17.10
C MET A 1 -39.88 17.00 -17.79
N ALA A 2 -38.68 17.16 -17.25
CA ALA A 2 -37.51 17.77 -17.90
C ALA A 2 -36.29 17.43 -17.02
N THR A 3 -35.84 16.18 -17.10
CA THR A 3 -34.54 15.72 -16.62
C THR A 3 -33.48 16.16 -17.64
N SER A 4 -32.44 16.92 -17.23
CA SER A 4 -31.05 16.78 -17.76
C SER A 4 -30.04 17.90 -17.43
N SER A 5 -30.40 19.08 -16.91
CA SER A 5 -29.44 20.22 -16.98
C SER A 5 -28.73 20.66 -15.68
N GLN A 6 -28.85 19.92 -14.56
CA GLN A 6 -28.09 20.24 -13.33
C GLN A 6 -27.24 19.07 -12.80
N GLN A 7 -27.14 17.97 -13.57
CA GLN A 7 -26.29 16.82 -13.25
C GLN A 7 -24.81 17.01 -13.60
N SER A 8 -24.39 18.20 -14.06
CA SER A 8 -23.11 18.37 -14.78
C SER A 8 -22.02 19.20 -14.10
N THR A 9 -21.99 19.47 -12.78
CA THR A 9 -20.90 20.35 -12.28
C THR A 9 -20.28 20.14 -10.89
N ILE A 10 -20.79 19.32 -9.95
CA ILE A 10 -20.13 19.22 -8.63
C ILE A 10 -20.09 17.78 -8.07
N GLN A 11 -19.61 16.83 -8.88
CA GLN A 11 -18.80 15.74 -8.34
C GLN A 11 -17.47 16.35 -7.85
N LYS A 12 -17.52 17.08 -6.73
CA LYS A 12 -16.31 17.34 -5.94
C LYS A 12 -15.85 15.96 -5.50
N THR A 13 -14.75 15.47 -6.05
CA THR A 13 -14.04 14.33 -5.46
C THR A 13 -13.95 14.62 -3.97
N ASN A 14 -14.63 13.81 -3.15
CA ASN A 14 -14.64 14.01 -1.71
C ASN A 14 -13.17 14.01 -1.26
N PRO A 15 -12.65 15.08 -0.60
CA PRO A 15 -11.24 15.18 -0.24
C PRO A 15 -10.74 13.96 0.56
N LEU A 16 -11.63 13.32 1.31
CA LEU A 16 -11.38 12.06 2.03
C LEU A 16 -11.12 10.89 1.07
N ARG A 17 -11.93 10.78 -0.01
CA ARG A 17 -11.76 9.76 -1.06
C ARG A 17 -10.47 9.97 -1.84
N GLN A 18 -10.12 11.23 -2.13
CA GLN A 18 -8.85 11.54 -2.79
C GLN A 18 -7.68 11.12 -1.89
N THR A 19 -7.73 11.45 -0.60
CA THR A 19 -6.71 11.06 0.38
C THR A 19 -6.50 9.54 0.41
N LEU A 20 -7.59 8.76 0.50
CA LEU A 20 -7.50 7.29 0.48
C LEU A 20 -6.97 6.76 -0.86
N THR A 21 -7.36 7.37 -1.97
CA THR A 21 -6.86 7.02 -3.30
C THR A 21 -5.35 7.24 -3.40
N ASP A 22 -4.84 8.35 -2.87
CA ASP A 22 -3.41 8.67 -2.88
C ASP A 22 -2.62 7.71 -1.98
N VAL A 23 -3.14 7.42 -0.78
CA VAL A 23 -2.55 6.43 0.15
C VAL A 23 -2.51 5.04 -0.49
N ARG A 24 -3.61 4.62 -1.13
CA ARG A 24 -3.69 3.35 -1.85
C ARG A 24 -2.62 3.26 -2.95
N HIS A 25 -2.48 4.29 -3.78
CA HIS A 25 -1.47 4.30 -4.84
C HIS A 25 -0.05 4.25 -4.27
N GLY A 26 0.22 5.00 -3.20
CA GLY A 26 1.51 4.94 -2.51
C GLY A 26 1.79 3.54 -1.94
N LEU A 27 0.80 2.91 -1.30
CA LEU A 27 0.93 1.55 -0.76
C LEU A 27 1.18 0.51 -1.85
N LEU A 28 0.47 0.58 -2.97
CA LEU A 28 0.73 -0.29 -4.13
C LEU A 28 2.15 -0.09 -4.69
N GLY A 29 2.63 1.15 -4.74
CA GLY A 29 4.00 1.48 -5.12
C GLY A 29 5.03 0.86 -4.17
N LEU A 30 4.81 0.99 -2.87
CA LEU A 30 5.65 0.38 -1.84
C LEU A 30 5.63 -1.15 -1.92
N HIS A 31 4.44 -1.75 -2.03
CA HIS A 31 4.28 -3.19 -2.17
C HIS A 31 5.08 -3.75 -3.34
N LYS A 32 4.96 -3.10 -4.50
CA LYS A 32 5.68 -3.49 -5.71
C LYS A 32 7.20 -3.40 -5.51
N ALA A 33 7.69 -2.33 -4.90
CA ALA A 33 9.13 -2.18 -4.62
C ALA A 33 9.64 -3.29 -3.69
N LEU A 34 8.86 -3.67 -2.67
CA LEU A 34 9.19 -4.76 -1.77
C LEU A 34 9.18 -6.12 -2.49
N ILE A 35 8.18 -6.41 -3.32
CA ILE A 35 8.14 -7.65 -4.12
C ILE A 35 9.39 -7.75 -5.00
N VAL A 36 9.79 -6.67 -5.68
CA VAL A 36 10.97 -6.67 -6.54
C VAL A 36 12.25 -6.92 -5.73
N ALA A 37 12.39 -6.26 -4.57
CA ALA A 37 13.54 -6.47 -3.69
C ALA A 37 13.64 -7.92 -3.17
N GLU A 38 12.50 -8.50 -2.81
CA GLU A 38 12.42 -9.88 -2.33
C GLU A 38 12.58 -10.90 -3.46
N GLN A 39 12.04 -10.63 -4.64
CA GLN A 39 12.27 -11.45 -5.83
C GLN A 39 13.76 -11.56 -6.13
N LEU A 40 14.50 -10.44 -6.13
CA LEU A 40 15.95 -10.46 -6.38
C LEU A 40 16.72 -11.28 -5.35
N THR A 41 16.25 -11.28 -4.09
CA THR A 41 16.87 -12.04 -3.01
C THR A 41 16.53 -13.52 -3.12
N PHE A 42 15.27 -13.83 -3.40
CA PHE A 42 14.78 -15.18 -3.64
C PHE A 42 15.48 -15.82 -4.84
N GLU A 43 15.61 -15.10 -5.96
CA GLU A 43 16.23 -15.60 -7.18
C GLU A 43 17.71 -15.97 -7.01
N ARG A 44 18.41 -15.28 -6.12
CA ARG A 44 19.81 -15.56 -5.78
C ARG A 44 19.97 -16.87 -5.01
N ILE A 45 18.95 -17.27 -4.25
CA ILE A 45 18.99 -18.44 -3.35
C ILE A 45 18.37 -19.66 -4.02
N TYR A 46 17.21 -19.49 -4.67
CA TYR A 46 16.38 -20.58 -5.20
C TYR A 46 16.38 -20.68 -6.73
N GLY A 47 16.98 -19.72 -7.43
CA GLY A 47 17.01 -19.68 -8.89
C GLY A 47 15.94 -18.76 -9.49
N ARG A 48 16.00 -18.55 -10.81
CA ARG A 48 15.21 -17.53 -11.51
C ARG A 48 13.71 -17.81 -11.42
N VAL A 49 12.92 -16.75 -11.29
CA VAL A 49 11.47 -16.80 -11.44
C VAL A 49 11.14 -16.61 -12.93
N ASP A 50 10.54 -17.62 -13.54
CA ASP A 50 10.36 -17.73 -15.00
C ASP A 50 9.21 -16.88 -15.54
N SER A 51 8.24 -16.49 -14.69
CA SER A 51 7.09 -15.72 -15.12
C SER A 51 6.45 -14.87 -14.02
N THR A 52 5.70 -13.84 -14.42
CA THR A 52 4.89 -13.02 -13.49
C THR A 52 3.83 -13.87 -12.77
N GLY A 53 3.27 -14.87 -13.43
CA GLY A 53 2.32 -15.79 -12.80
C GLY A 53 2.95 -16.61 -11.67
N GLN A 54 4.18 -17.09 -11.88
CA GLN A 54 4.94 -17.78 -10.84
C GLN A 54 5.29 -16.85 -9.68
N LEU A 55 5.75 -15.63 -9.97
CA LEU A 55 6.01 -14.63 -8.92
C LEU A 55 4.76 -14.36 -8.07
N LEU A 56 3.59 -14.22 -8.71
CA LEU A 56 2.34 -14.01 -7.99
C LEU A 56 2.00 -15.21 -7.10
N GLN A 57 2.19 -16.45 -7.59
CA GLN A 57 1.99 -17.66 -6.78
C GLN A 57 2.93 -17.71 -5.57
N LEU A 58 4.19 -17.29 -5.73
CA LEU A 58 5.14 -17.19 -4.61
C LEU A 58 4.68 -16.13 -3.61
N VAL A 59 4.33 -14.93 -4.08
CA VAL A 59 3.85 -13.85 -3.21
C VAL A 59 2.61 -14.26 -2.41
N MET A 60 1.71 -15.05 -3.00
CA MET A 60 0.49 -15.50 -2.33
C MET A 60 0.71 -16.66 -1.36
N ASN A 61 1.57 -17.63 -1.70
CA ASN A 61 1.60 -18.92 -0.99
C ASN A 61 2.92 -19.26 -0.32
N ASP A 62 4.03 -18.63 -0.72
CA ASP A 62 5.36 -19.01 -0.22
C ASP A 62 5.67 -18.31 1.11
N PRO A 63 6.17 -19.04 2.13
CA PRO A 63 6.57 -18.47 3.42
C PRO A 63 7.51 -17.27 3.32
N TRP A 64 8.38 -17.22 2.31
CA TRP A 64 9.30 -16.11 2.05
C TRP A 64 8.58 -14.77 1.91
N PHE A 65 7.39 -14.75 1.30
CA PHE A 65 6.66 -13.53 1.00
C PHE A 65 5.52 -13.23 1.98
N THR A 66 5.24 -14.12 2.94
CA THR A 66 4.12 -13.96 3.90
C THR A 66 4.16 -12.67 4.69
N TRP A 67 5.36 -12.14 4.96
CA TRP A 67 5.52 -10.87 5.66
C TRP A 67 5.03 -9.66 4.85
N LEU A 68 4.74 -9.79 3.55
CA LEU A 68 4.16 -8.72 2.73
C LEU A 68 2.61 -8.67 2.80
N HIS A 69 1.97 -9.75 3.27
CA HIS A 69 0.51 -9.85 3.34
C HIS A 69 -0.17 -8.75 4.17
N PRO A 70 0.38 -8.30 5.33
CA PRO A 70 -0.22 -7.21 6.08
C PRO A 70 -0.41 -5.93 5.25
N LEU A 71 0.53 -5.62 4.35
CA LEU A 71 0.43 -4.46 3.49
C LEU A 71 -0.68 -4.65 2.43
N SER A 72 -0.77 -5.83 1.84
CA SER A 72 -1.85 -6.17 0.89
C SER A 72 -3.23 -6.07 1.54
N ASN A 73 -3.37 -6.52 2.78
CA ASN A 73 -4.64 -6.45 3.52
C ASN A 73 -5.12 -5.00 3.71
N VAL A 74 -4.20 -4.06 3.99
CA VAL A 74 -4.55 -2.65 4.10
C VAL A 74 -5.00 -2.08 2.75
N VAL A 75 -4.35 -2.46 1.66
CA VAL A 75 -4.77 -2.04 0.30
C VAL A 75 -6.17 -2.56 -0.01
N VAL A 76 -6.46 -3.83 0.25
CA VAL A 76 -7.79 -4.43 0.05
C VAL A 76 -8.85 -3.69 0.86
N ARG A 77 -8.57 -3.39 2.13
CA ARG A 77 -9.52 -2.64 2.98
C ARG A 77 -9.76 -1.22 2.46
N ILE A 78 -8.73 -0.55 1.92
CA ILE A 78 -8.91 0.75 1.26
C ILE A 78 -9.73 0.61 -0.02
N ASP A 79 -9.52 -0.45 -0.81
CA ASP A 79 -10.31 -0.74 -2.01
C ASP A 79 -11.80 -0.93 -1.66
N GLU A 80 -12.11 -1.71 -0.62
CA GLU A 80 -13.46 -1.92 -0.11
C GLU A 80 -14.12 -0.59 0.31
N MET A 81 -13.41 0.21 1.12
CA MET A 81 -13.87 1.53 1.57
C MET A 81 -14.09 2.52 0.42
N LEU A 82 -13.32 2.41 -0.66
CA LEU A 82 -13.50 3.22 -1.86
C LEU A 82 -14.67 2.70 -2.71
N ASP A 83 -14.95 1.41 -2.73
CA ASP A 83 -16.09 0.85 -3.49
C ASP A 83 -17.44 1.09 -2.79
N GLU A 84 -17.44 1.22 -1.47
CA GLU A 84 -18.66 1.51 -0.70
C GLU A 84 -19.37 2.81 -1.15
N GLU A 85 -20.68 2.70 -1.39
CA GLU A 85 -21.57 3.83 -1.72
C GLU A 85 -21.88 4.72 -0.50
N CYS A 86 -21.52 4.26 0.71
CA CYS A 86 -21.69 4.99 1.97
C CYS A 86 -20.76 6.21 2.05
N ASN A 87 -21.16 7.20 2.84
CA ASN A 87 -20.33 8.39 3.06
C ASN A 87 -19.14 8.04 3.97
N LEU A 88 -17.94 8.00 3.39
CA LEU A 88 -16.67 7.93 4.13
C LEU A 88 -16.59 9.06 5.16
N THR A 89 -16.29 8.69 6.42
CA THR A 89 -16.12 9.66 7.50
C THR A 89 -14.64 10.04 7.67
N LEU A 90 -14.40 11.17 8.34
CA LEU A 90 -13.04 11.59 8.69
C LEU A 90 -12.37 10.59 9.63
N GLU A 91 -13.14 9.94 10.51
CA GLU A 91 -12.64 8.95 11.46
C GLU A 91 -12.13 7.70 10.74
N ASP A 92 -12.85 7.23 9.71
CA ASP A 92 -12.43 6.07 8.91
C ASP A 92 -11.08 6.33 8.22
N VAL A 93 -10.92 7.51 7.61
CA VAL A 93 -9.65 7.91 6.97
C VAL A 93 -8.54 8.05 8.01
N ALA A 94 -8.80 8.69 9.14
CA ALA A 94 -7.80 8.87 10.20
C ALA A 94 -7.32 7.53 10.79
N GLN A 95 -8.22 6.55 10.91
CA GLN A 95 -7.89 5.21 11.38
C GLN A 95 -6.94 4.50 10.41
N ILE A 96 -7.24 4.51 9.11
CA ILE A 96 -6.36 3.93 8.08
C ILE A 96 -4.99 4.61 8.07
N LEU A 97 -4.94 5.94 8.12
CA LEU A 97 -3.67 6.68 8.15
C LEU A 97 -2.83 6.33 9.38
N THR A 98 -3.47 6.16 10.53
CA THR A 98 -2.80 5.78 11.79
C THR A 98 -2.24 4.36 11.71
N GLU A 99 -3.02 3.42 11.18
CA GLU A 99 -2.60 2.04 10.95
C GLU A 99 -1.41 1.96 9.99
N VAL A 100 -1.49 2.64 8.84
CA VAL A 100 -0.40 2.69 7.86
C VAL A 100 0.87 3.29 8.46
N ARG A 101 0.77 4.38 9.25
CA ARG A 101 1.93 4.96 9.95
C ARG A 101 2.54 4.00 10.96
N GLY A 102 1.71 3.22 11.66
CA GLY A 102 2.18 2.20 12.60
C GLY A 102 2.91 1.06 11.91
N MET A 103 2.36 0.59 10.78
CA MET A 103 2.90 -0.51 10.00
C MET A 103 4.23 -0.15 9.32
N ILE A 104 4.33 1.03 8.70
CA ILE A 104 5.54 1.47 7.97
C ILE A 104 6.58 2.06 8.95
N ARG A 105 6.81 1.37 10.07
CA ARG A 105 7.82 1.73 11.07
C ARG A 105 8.92 0.66 11.09
N PRO A 106 10.07 0.92 10.45
CA PRO A 106 11.16 -0.04 10.43
C PRO A 106 11.75 -0.21 11.84
N SER A 107 12.03 -1.45 12.23
CA SER A 107 12.62 -1.79 13.54
C SER A 107 13.64 -2.91 13.38
N GLU A 108 14.89 -2.65 13.77
CA GLU A 108 15.96 -3.67 13.77
C GLU A 108 15.70 -4.78 14.81
N LEU A 109 15.06 -4.42 15.93
CA LEU A 109 14.71 -5.33 17.03
C LEU A 109 13.27 -5.84 16.94
N GLY A 110 12.54 -5.49 15.87
CA GLY A 110 11.17 -5.95 15.65
C GLY A 110 11.11 -7.43 15.26
N ASP A 111 9.88 -7.93 15.13
CA ASP A 111 9.61 -9.29 14.64
C ASP A 111 8.70 -9.24 13.41
N GLY A 112 8.79 -10.26 12.56
CA GLY A 112 8.01 -10.37 11.33
C GLY A 112 8.20 -9.17 10.38
N PHE A 113 7.13 -8.39 10.18
CA PHE A 113 7.10 -7.29 9.22
C PHE A 113 8.17 -6.23 9.50
N GLU A 114 8.29 -5.74 10.73
CA GLU A 114 9.12 -4.56 11.03
C GLU A 114 10.61 -4.80 10.72
N ARG A 115 11.08 -6.02 11.01
CA ARG A 115 12.45 -6.45 10.76
C ARG A 115 12.70 -6.68 9.27
N SER A 116 11.86 -7.46 8.61
CA SER A 116 11.98 -7.68 7.15
C SER A 116 11.91 -6.37 6.38
N TYR A 117 11.06 -5.44 6.83
CA TYR A 117 10.94 -4.11 6.26
C TYR A 117 12.21 -3.26 6.48
N TYR A 118 12.80 -3.29 7.68
CA TYR A 118 14.09 -2.65 7.94
C TYR A 118 15.19 -3.22 7.04
N GLU A 119 15.31 -4.55 6.95
CA GLU A 119 16.29 -5.19 6.10
C GLU A 119 16.09 -4.84 4.62
N ALA A 120 14.84 -4.76 4.13
CA ALA A 120 14.54 -4.36 2.76
C ALA A 120 14.97 -2.92 2.46
N LEU A 121 14.77 -1.99 3.41
CA LEU A 121 15.22 -0.60 3.29
C LEU A 121 16.75 -0.48 3.19
N GLN A 122 17.51 -1.33 3.88
CA GLN A 122 18.97 -1.32 3.80
C GLN A 122 19.51 -1.87 2.48
N ARG A 123 18.76 -2.79 1.85
CA ARG A 123 19.21 -3.54 0.67
C ARG A 123 18.80 -2.89 -0.66
N ALA A 124 17.65 -2.21 -0.70
CA ALA A 124 17.01 -1.78 -1.94
C ALA A 124 16.71 -0.27 -1.94
N PRO A 125 17.44 0.54 -2.74
CA PRO A 125 17.18 1.98 -2.87
C PRO A 125 15.74 2.32 -3.30
N ASP A 126 15.15 1.50 -4.18
CA ASP A 126 13.78 1.70 -4.65
C ASP A 126 12.75 1.61 -3.51
N VAL A 127 13.00 0.75 -2.51
CA VAL A 127 12.16 0.63 -1.30
C VAL A 127 12.28 1.89 -0.45
N VAL A 128 13.47 2.48 -0.34
CA VAL A 128 13.69 3.76 0.38
C VAL A 128 12.94 4.90 -0.30
N MET A 129 12.95 4.94 -1.63
CA MET A 129 12.20 5.95 -2.38
C MET A 129 10.70 5.78 -2.18
N ALA A 130 10.17 4.57 -2.30
CA ALA A 130 8.75 4.29 -2.06
C ALA A 130 8.33 4.58 -0.60
N HIS A 131 9.18 4.27 0.37
CA HIS A 131 8.98 4.63 1.78
C HIS A 131 8.90 6.15 1.97
N SER A 132 9.77 6.89 1.30
CA SER A 132 9.82 8.35 1.40
C SER A 132 8.56 9.00 0.84
N GLU A 133 8.07 8.51 -0.30
CA GLU A 133 6.80 8.96 -0.87
C GLU A 133 5.62 8.66 0.07
N MET A 134 5.58 7.46 0.67
CA MET A 134 4.58 7.13 1.68
C MET A 134 4.64 8.09 2.89
N LYS A 135 5.83 8.38 3.42
CA LYS A 135 5.97 9.32 4.53
C LYS A 135 5.50 10.73 4.19
N LYS A 136 5.74 11.20 2.96
CA LYS A 136 5.22 12.50 2.50
C LYS A 136 3.70 12.51 2.49
N LEU A 137 3.08 11.48 1.91
CA LEU A 137 1.62 11.32 1.86
C LEU A 137 0.99 11.29 3.26
N LEU A 138 1.64 10.62 4.23
CA LEU A 138 1.15 10.51 5.60
C LEU A 138 1.36 11.78 6.44
N THR A 139 2.25 12.68 6.02
CA THR A 139 2.57 13.94 6.72
C THR A 139 1.73 15.12 6.21
N LEU A 140 1.24 15.04 4.96
CA LEU A 140 0.37 16.06 4.40
C LEU A 140 -0.92 16.15 5.24
N PRO A 141 -1.26 17.32 5.81
CA PRO A 141 -2.56 17.50 6.45
C PRO A 141 -3.63 17.32 5.38
N ALA A 142 -4.65 16.49 5.68
CA ALA A 142 -5.85 16.41 4.86
C ALA A 142 -6.44 17.82 4.75
N ALA A 143 -6.33 18.42 3.56
CA ALA A 143 -6.79 19.77 3.26
C ALA A 143 -8.32 19.84 3.15
#